data_AF-A0A2K1YNE2-F1
#
_entry.id   AF-A0A2K1YNE2-F1
#
_cell.length_a   1.000
_cell.length_b   1.000
_cell.length_c   1.000
_cell.angle_alpha   90.00
_cell.angle_beta   90.00
_cell.angle_gamma   90.00
#
_symmetry.space_group_name_H-M   'P 1'
#
loop_
_entity.id
_entity.type
_entity.pdbx_description
1 polymer ?
#
loop_
_entity_poly.entity_id
_entity_poly.type
_entity_poly.pdbx_seq_one_letter_code
_entity_poly.pdbx_strand_id
1 'polypeptide(L)' 'VEINPLWQQKKLREFCKANGILLTAYAPLEAKGTLWGSNGVMENEVLKEIATAKGKSVA' A
#
# COMPACT_ATOMS: atom_id res chain seq x y z
N VAL A 1 10.95 -1.11 2.81
CA VAL A 1 10.16 -0.68 4.00
C VAL A 1 8.70 -0.96 3.76
N GLU A 2 7.89 -1.17 4.79
CA GLU A 2 6.45 -1.36 4.60
C GLU A 2 5.80 -0.10 4.03
N ILE A 3 5.16 -0.22 2.87
CA ILE A 3 4.40 0.85 2.23
C ILE A 3 3.17 0.23 1.57
N ASN A 4 1.99 0.66 1.97
CA ASN A 4 0.71 0.28 1.36
C ASN A 4 -0.27 1.48 1.45
N PRO A 5 -1.46 1.42 0.84
CA PRO A 5 -2.42 2.53 0.87
C PRO A 5 -2.83 3.01 2.27
N LEU A 6 -2.82 2.11 3.26
CA LEU A 6 -3.11 2.41 4.66
C LEU A 6 -1.87 2.91 5.43
N TRP A 7 -0.68 2.50 4.99
CA TRP A 7 0.61 2.88 5.57
C TRP A 7 1.54 3.54 4.53
N GLN A 8 1.26 4.80 4.22
CA GLN A 8 1.83 5.47 3.04
C GLN A 8 3.26 6.00 3.20
N GLN A 9 3.82 5.98 4.40
CA GLN A 9 5.19 6.44 4.71
C GLN A 9 5.55 7.84 4.13
N LYS A 10 4.62 8.81 4.18
CA LYS A 10 4.78 10.13 3.51
C LYS A 10 6.10 10.84 3.86
N LYS A 11 6.39 10.99 5.16
CA LYS A 11 7.62 11.65 5.64
C LYS A 11 8.89 10.94 5.14
N LEU A 12 8.92 9.61 5.22
CA LEU A 12 10.07 8.82 4.78
C LEU A 12 10.26 8.89 3.26
N ARG A 13 9.15 8.85 2.49
CA ARG A 13 9.19 9.03 1.04
C ARG A 13 9.73 10.39 0.64
N GLU A 14 9.29 11.45 1.31
CA GLU A 14 9.79 12.81 1.07
C GLU A 14 11.28 12.91 1.38
N PHE A 15 11.72 12.36 2.52
CA PHE A 15 13.13 12.29 2.88
C PHE A 15 13.96 11.52 1.85
N CYS A 16 13.56 10.31 1.48
CA CYS A 16 14.31 9.50 0.51
C CYS A 16 14.35 10.17 -0.86
N LYS A 17 13.24 10.77 -1.31
CA LYS A 17 13.19 11.53 -2.56
C LYS A 17 14.16 12.72 -2.54
N ALA A 18 14.20 13.49 -1.45
CA ALA A 18 15.11 14.62 -1.31
C ALA A 18 16.59 14.22 -1.33
N ASN A 19 16.90 12.97 -0.95
CA ASN A 19 18.26 12.45 -0.85
C ASN A 19 18.63 11.48 -2.00
N GLY A 20 17.79 11.34 -3.04
CA GLY A 20 18.06 10.42 -4.16
C GLY A 20 18.08 8.93 -3.77
N ILE A 21 17.44 8.56 -2.65
CA ILE A 21 17.38 7.19 -2.13
C ILE A 21 16.18 6.48 -2.74
N LEU A 22 16.42 5.34 -3.40
CA LEU A 22 15.36 4.48 -3.91
C LEU A 22 14.66 3.73 -2.75
N LEU A 23 13.34 3.79 -2.73
CA LEU A 23 12.51 3.04 -1.79
C LEU A 23 11.82 1.87 -2.48
N THR A 24 11.97 0.67 -1.91
CA THR A 24 11.21 -0.51 -2.28
C THR A 24 10.14 -0.79 -1.23
N ALA A 25 8.89 -0.90 -1.68
CA ALA A 25 7.75 -1.24 -0.84
C ALA A 25 7.74 -2.74 -0.52
N TYR A 26 7.75 -3.08 0.76
CA TYR A 26 7.47 -4.42 1.28
C TYR A 26 6.01 -4.47 1.73
N ALA A 27 5.39 -5.66 1.67
CA ALA A 27 3.97 -5.88 2.00
C ALA A 27 3.01 -4.82 1.39
N PRO A 28 3.05 -4.59 0.05
CA PRO A 28 2.24 -3.54 -0.60
C PRO A 28 0.73 -3.80 -0.52
N LEU A 29 0.33 -5.05 -0.31
CA LEU A 29 -1.06 -5.49 -0.15
C LEU A 29 -1.34 -5.95 1.29
N GLU A 30 -0.57 -5.41 2.24
CA GLU A 30 -0.57 -5.85 3.64
C GLU A 30 -0.04 -7.29 3.82
N ALA A 31 -0.08 -7.81 5.05
CA ALA A 31 0.33 -9.17 5.38
C ALA A 31 -0.81 -10.17 5.16
N LYS A 32 -1.54 -10.05 4.04
CA LYS A 32 -2.67 -10.92 3.71
C LYS A 32 -2.26 -12.40 3.77
N GLY A 33 -2.96 -13.18 4.58
CA GLY A 33 -2.75 -14.62 4.72
C GLY A 33 -1.79 -15.04 5.83
N THR A 34 -1.25 -14.10 6.63
CA THR A 34 -0.52 -14.44 7.86
C THR A 34 -1.45 -14.42 9.08
N LEU A 35 -1.10 -15.17 10.14
CA LEU A 35 -1.88 -15.27 11.38
C LEU A 35 -2.08 -13.93 12.11
N TRP A 36 -1.16 -12.98 11.90
CA TRP A 36 -1.14 -11.65 12.52
C TRP A 36 -1.41 -10.52 11.51
N GLY A 37 -1.68 -10.87 10.25
CA GLY A 37 -1.91 -9.92 9.19
C GLY A 37 -3.38 -9.56 9.04
N SER A 38 -3.65 -8.35 8.57
CA SER A 38 -5.00 -7.91 8.20
C SER A 38 -5.17 -7.91 6.68
N ASN A 39 -6.43 -7.89 6.23
CA ASN A 39 -6.81 -7.77 4.82
C ASN A 39 -7.38 -6.38 4.50
N GLY A 40 -7.13 -5.41 5.38
CA GLY A 40 -7.70 -4.06 5.33
C GLY A 40 -7.40 -3.31 4.04
N VAL A 41 -6.22 -3.51 3.43
CA VAL A 41 -5.93 -2.93 2.11
C VAL A 41 -6.88 -3.48 1.04
N MET A 42 -7.09 -4.79 1.00
CA MET A 42 -7.94 -5.42 -0.03
C MET A 42 -9.44 -5.22 0.23
N GLU A 43 -9.83 -5.00 1.48
CA GLU A 43 -11.22 -4.78 1.89
C GLU A 43 -11.65 -3.31 1.89
N ASN A 44 -10.72 -2.38 1.68
CA ASN A 44 -11.00 -0.95 1.69
C ASN A 44 -12.00 -0.56 0.57
N GLU A 45 -13.15 -0.01 0.97
CA GLU A 45 -14.23 0.34 0.03
C GLU A 45 -13.81 1.39 -1.01
N VAL A 46 -13.02 2.40 -0.61
CA VAL A 46 -12.52 3.41 -1.56
C VAL A 46 -11.64 2.75 -2.62
N LEU A 47 -10.79 1.81 -2.23
CA LEU A 47 -9.95 1.08 -3.19
C LEU A 47 -10.78 0.16 -4.10
N LYS A 48 -11.83 -0.48 -3.58
CA LYS A 48 -12.77 -1.28 -4.39
C LYS A 48 -13.52 -0.41 -5.39
N GLU A 49 -14.04 0.74 -4.98
CA GLU A 49 -14.73 1.69 -5.87
C GLU A 49 -13.82 2.17 -6.99
N ILE A 50 -12.56 2.50 -6.67
CA ILE A 50 -11.55 2.87 -7.67
C ILE A 50 -11.29 1.70 -8.62
N ALA A 51 -11.10 0.50 -8.10
CA ALA A 51 -10.84 -0.70 -8.90
C ALA A 51 -12.00 -0.99 -9.87
N THR A 52 -13.25 -0.92 -9.39
CA THR A 52 -14.46 -1.07 -10.21
C THR A 52 -14.55 0.01 -11.28
N ALA A 53 -14.36 1.28 -10.91
CA ALA A 53 -14.41 2.41 -11.85
C ALA A 53 -13.32 2.32 -12.94
N LYS A 54 -12.21 1.62 -12.67
CA LYS A 54 -11.09 1.43 -13.60
C LYS A 54 -11.10 0.07 -14.31
N GLY A 55 -12.03 -0.83 -13.97
CA GLY A 55 -12.06 -2.20 -14.49
C GLY A 55 -10.80 -3.01 -14.13
N LYS A 56 -10.30 -2.86 -12.91
CA LYS A 56 -9.08 -3.50 -12.38
C LYS A 56 -9.35 -4.22 -11.07
N SER A 57 -8.36 -4.98 -10.59
CA SER A 57 -8.29 -5.45 -9.21
C SER A 57 -7.85 -4.34 -8.26
N VAL A 58 -8.05 -4.54 -6.96
CA VAL A 58 -7.43 -3.70 -5.90
C VAL A 58 -5.91 -3.89 -5.85
N ALA A 59 -5.44 -5.09 -6.20
CA ALA A 59 -4.03 -5.41 -6.37
C ALA A 59 -3.48 -4.92 -7.72
#